data_AF-A0A7K3WE84-F1
#
_entry.id   AF-A0A7K3WE84-F1
#
_cell.length_a   1.000
_cell.length_b   1.000
_cell.length_c   1.000
_cell.angle_alpha   90.00
_cell.angle_beta   90.00
_cell.angle_gamma   90.00
#
_symmetry.space_group_name_H-M   'P 1'
#
loop_
_entity.id
_entity.type
_entity.pdbx_description
1 polymer ?
#
loop_
_entity_poly.entity_id
_entity_poly.type
_entity_poly.pdbx_seq_one_letter_code
_entity_poly.pdbx_strand_id
1 'polypeptide(L)'
;MWSGAIRESEEGDSARRRRGNIPVRKLAVVGDDGELLEVIHAPREGSTDHPFHLVREIGAHFFDRCPICLSPEPTSAEHLPPAALGGRPMTRTCARCNNDLGRVEAELTDWRDDAFRHTTTTADAIVGARKLPRLLHRRTADGKFALIIDGPMHPDAEPMLKGPEFALQMTPPNPRLYKLAALKHAYLAACLDLRAIPQTPRADLIRSDLLAARDAPSRKKIPASEYALSMPIMRTYEQPRGPSAALGYVPRSDGLAEWWISLAGTIAVPWPLPDSPPVG
;
A
#
# COMPACT_ATOMS: atom_id res chain seq x y z
N MET A 1 -18.79 20.90 10.18
CA MET A 1 -17.97 19.67 10.24
C MET A 1 -18.76 18.60 10.97
N TRP A 2 -18.74 17.37 10.48
CA TRP A 2 -19.34 16.23 11.17
C TRP A 2 -18.26 15.59 12.06
N SER A 3 -18.46 15.57 13.37
CA SER A 3 -17.59 14.89 14.34
C SER A 3 -18.34 13.72 14.95
N GLY A 4 -17.65 12.60 15.11
CA GLY A 4 -18.26 11.38 15.61
C GLY A 4 -17.22 10.32 15.93
N ALA A 5 -17.64 9.32 16.70
CA ALA A 5 -16.81 8.17 17.02
C ALA A 5 -17.04 7.06 15.99
N ILE A 6 -15.97 6.39 15.58
CA ILE A 6 -16.06 5.18 14.77
C ILE A 6 -16.78 4.10 15.59
N ARG A 7 -17.96 3.66 15.13
CA ARG A 7 -18.58 2.44 15.63
C ARG A 7 -18.21 1.28 14.71
N GLU A 8 -18.06 0.10 15.29
CA GLU A 8 -17.65 -1.11 14.57
C GLU A 8 -18.55 -1.36 13.34
N SER A 9 -17.92 -1.69 12.22
CA SER A 9 -18.62 -2.30 11.08
C SER A 9 -18.98 -3.73 11.45
N GLU A 10 -20.23 -4.15 11.21
CA GLU A 10 -20.75 -5.49 11.55
C GLU A 10 -20.03 -6.68 10.86
N GLU A 11 -19.07 -6.44 9.97
CA GLU A 11 -18.23 -7.48 9.39
C GLU A 11 -16.93 -7.64 10.20
N GLY A 12 -16.97 -8.47 11.25
CA GLY A 12 -15.79 -8.96 11.97
C GLY A 12 -14.75 -9.57 11.01
N ASP A 13 -13.46 -9.40 11.25
CA ASP A 13 -12.82 -10.31 12.19
C ASP A 13 -11.75 -9.67 13.08
N SER A 14 -11.82 -10.07 14.33
CA SER A 14 -10.95 -9.71 15.44
C SER A 14 -9.61 -10.43 15.34
N ALA A 15 -8.60 -9.80 14.75
CA ALA A 15 -7.21 -10.22 14.92
C ALA A 15 -6.31 -9.01 15.19
N ARG A 16 -6.10 -8.71 16.48
CA ARG A 16 -5.12 -7.76 17.02
C ARG A 16 -5.15 -6.37 16.36
N ARG A 17 -5.99 -5.49 16.90
CA ARG A 17 -5.89 -4.04 16.75
C ARG A 17 -4.49 -3.56 17.20
N ARG A 18 -3.51 -3.58 16.30
CA ARG A 18 -2.44 -2.59 16.34
C ARG A 18 -3.11 -1.25 16.03
N ARG A 19 -2.86 -0.24 16.85
CA ARG A 19 -3.35 1.14 16.62
C ARG A 19 -3.21 1.50 15.13
N GLY A 20 -4.30 1.90 14.46
CA GLY A 20 -4.25 2.45 13.10
C GLY A 20 -4.82 1.61 11.95
N ASN A 21 -5.63 0.57 12.19
CA ASN A 21 -6.32 -0.16 11.12
C ASN A 21 -7.83 0.13 11.14
N ILE A 22 -8.23 1.24 10.51
CA ILE A 22 -9.65 1.54 10.21
C ILE A 22 -10.15 0.50 9.18
N PRO A 23 -11.35 -0.08 9.36
CA PRO A 23 -11.88 -1.08 8.44
C PRO A 23 -11.87 -0.57 6.99
N VAL A 24 -11.47 -1.46 6.08
CA VAL A 24 -11.11 -1.07 4.72
C VAL A 24 -12.35 -0.80 3.88
N ARG A 25 -13.43 -1.57 4.05
CA ARG A 25 -14.54 -1.58 3.08
C ARG A 25 -15.67 -0.62 3.44
N LYS A 26 -16.21 -0.73 4.66
CA LYS A 26 -17.33 0.07 5.16
C LYS A 26 -17.01 0.56 6.57
N LEU A 27 -17.29 1.83 6.83
CA LEU A 27 -17.14 2.45 8.14
C LEU A 27 -18.45 3.11 8.51
N ALA A 28 -18.97 2.76 9.67
CA ALA A 28 -20.06 3.46 10.31
C ALA A 28 -19.44 4.43 11.32
N VAL A 29 -19.68 5.72 11.15
CA VAL A 29 -19.28 6.73 12.13
C VAL A 29 -20.57 7.25 12.74
N VAL A 30 -20.66 7.30 14.07
CA VAL A 30 -21.80 7.91 14.77
C VAL A 30 -21.44 9.30 15.25
N GLY A 31 -22.22 10.28 14.83
CA GLY A 31 -22.00 11.69 15.08
C GLY A 31 -22.28 12.02 16.53
N ASP A 32 -21.79 13.18 16.98
CA ASP A 32 -22.09 13.70 18.32
C ASP A 32 -23.60 13.98 18.50
N ASP A 33 -24.33 14.17 17.39
CA ASP A 33 -25.78 14.30 17.30
C ASP A 33 -26.53 12.96 17.22
N GLY A 34 -25.81 11.83 17.21
CA GLY A 34 -26.35 10.50 17.06
C GLY A 34 -26.65 10.08 15.61
N GLU A 35 -26.40 10.93 14.62
CA GLU A 35 -26.55 10.57 13.21
C GLU A 35 -25.53 9.52 12.79
N LEU A 36 -25.93 8.61 11.90
CA LEU A 36 -25.04 7.59 11.35
C LEU A 36 -24.52 8.03 9.99
N LEU A 37 -23.21 8.22 9.90
CA LEU A 37 -22.50 8.42 8.65
C LEU A 37 -21.88 7.09 8.20
N GLU A 38 -22.48 6.47 7.18
CA GLU A 38 -21.88 5.32 6.51
C GLU A 38 -21.00 5.77 5.36
N VAL A 39 -19.75 5.34 5.38
CA VAL A 39 -18.82 5.58 4.28
C VAL A 39 -18.19 4.28 3.80
N ILE A 40 -17.88 4.24 2.52
CA ILE A 40 -17.26 3.11 1.83
C ILE A 40 -15.93 3.52 1.21
N HIS A 41 -15.06 2.53 1.08
CA HIS A 41 -13.89 2.61 0.23
C HIS A 41 -14.23 1.90 -1.07
N ALA A 42 -14.23 2.64 -2.17
CA ALA A 42 -14.75 2.18 -3.45
C ALA A 42 -13.81 2.60 -4.58
N PRO A 43 -13.89 1.92 -5.74
CA PRO A 43 -13.21 2.34 -6.95
C PRO A 43 -13.41 3.82 -7.25
N ARG A 44 -12.34 4.47 -7.72
CA ARG A 44 -12.46 5.81 -8.29
C ARG A 44 -13.25 5.72 -9.59
N GLU A 45 -13.99 6.77 -9.91
CA GLU A 45 -14.67 6.89 -11.19
C GLU A 45 -13.67 6.70 -12.34
N GLY A 46 -14.05 5.90 -13.34
CA GLY A 46 -13.17 5.51 -14.45
C GLY A 46 -12.22 4.33 -14.17
N SER A 47 -12.28 3.70 -12.99
CA SER A 47 -11.57 2.43 -12.75
C SER A 47 -12.15 1.30 -13.62
N THR A 48 -11.31 0.37 -14.04
CA THR A 48 -11.72 -0.81 -14.81
C THR A 48 -11.55 -2.06 -13.94
N ASP A 49 -12.57 -2.92 -13.96
CA ASP A 49 -12.52 -4.21 -13.28
C ASP A 49 -11.84 -5.25 -14.17
N HIS A 50 -10.94 -6.03 -13.58
CA HIS A 50 -10.21 -7.10 -14.27
C HIS A 50 -10.39 -8.42 -13.50
N PRO A 51 -10.86 -9.49 -14.16
CA PRO A 51 -10.93 -10.80 -13.52
C PRO A 51 -9.51 -11.33 -13.29
N PHE A 52 -9.18 -11.58 -12.02
CA PHE A 52 -7.91 -12.19 -11.62
C PHE A 52 -8.15 -13.66 -11.26
N HIS A 53 -7.43 -14.56 -11.92
CA HIS A 53 -7.51 -16.00 -11.66
C HIS A 53 -6.29 -16.45 -10.86
N LEU A 54 -6.50 -16.87 -9.62
CA LEU A 54 -5.43 -17.40 -8.78
C LEU A 54 -5.02 -18.79 -9.27
N VAL A 55 -3.72 -19.01 -9.43
CA VAL A 55 -3.14 -20.29 -9.84
C VAL A 55 -2.57 -21.04 -8.66
N ARG A 56 -1.72 -20.40 -7.84
CA ARG A 56 -1.12 -21.03 -6.65
C ARG A 56 -0.65 -20.01 -5.62
N GLU A 57 -0.52 -20.46 -4.38
CA GLU A 57 0.20 -19.73 -3.33
C GLU A 57 1.72 -19.78 -3.58
N ILE A 58 2.40 -18.65 -3.37
CA ILE A 58 3.87 -18.56 -3.38
C ILE A 58 4.35 -18.81 -1.95
N GLY A 59 5.15 -19.85 -1.76
CA GLY A 59 5.69 -20.24 -0.46
C GLY A 59 6.81 -19.33 0.05
N ALA A 60 7.03 -19.33 1.36
CA ALA A 60 8.19 -18.68 1.96
C ALA A 60 9.48 -19.42 1.60
N HIS A 61 10.57 -18.68 1.43
CA HIS A 61 11.89 -19.23 1.16
C HIS A 61 12.98 -18.27 1.64
N PHE A 62 14.06 -18.82 2.21
CA PHE A 62 15.18 -18.07 2.76
C PHE A 62 16.42 -18.33 1.93
N PHE A 63 16.90 -17.29 1.27
CA PHE A 63 18.09 -17.33 0.44
C PHE A 63 19.36 -17.19 1.29
N ASP A 64 20.46 -17.69 0.75
CA ASP A 64 21.83 -17.56 1.28
C ASP A 64 22.38 -16.13 1.19
N ARG A 65 21.73 -15.25 0.43
CA ARG A 65 22.10 -13.84 0.22
C ARG A 65 20.86 -12.98 0.12
N CYS A 66 21.02 -11.68 0.38
CA CYS A 66 19.94 -10.71 0.23
C CYS A 66 19.47 -10.67 -1.25
N PRO A 67 18.19 -10.93 -1.56
CA PRO A 67 17.70 -10.92 -2.95
C PRO A 67 17.83 -9.56 -3.64
N ILE A 68 17.91 -8.47 -2.87
CA ILE A 68 17.96 -7.10 -3.40
C ILE A 68 19.40 -6.67 -3.71
N CYS A 69 20.33 -6.86 -2.76
CA CYS A 69 21.70 -6.35 -2.88
C CYS A 69 22.78 -7.43 -2.94
N LEU A 70 22.40 -8.70 -2.91
CA LEU A 70 23.28 -9.87 -2.96
C LEU A 70 24.28 -9.98 -1.78
N SER A 71 24.11 -9.20 -0.71
CA SER A 71 24.96 -9.31 0.48
C SER A 71 24.82 -10.71 1.13
N PRO A 72 25.92 -11.33 1.58
CA PRO A 72 25.97 -12.75 1.96
C PRO A 72 25.24 -13.14 3.26
N GLU A 73 24.62 -12.20 3.99
CA GLU A 73 23.94 -12.50 5.26
C GLU A 73 22.63 -11.69 5.43
N PRO A 74 21.50 -12.18 4.89
CA PRO A 74 20.21 -11.54 5.11
C PRO A 74 19.66 -11.90 6.50
N THR A 75 19.71 -10.96 7.43
CA THR A 75 19.32 -11.16 8.84
C THR A 75 17.93 -10.64 9.19
N SER A 76 17.34 -9.78 8.35
CA SER A 76 16.06 -9.14 8.63
C SER A 76 14.92 -9.86 7.95
N ALA A 77 13.87 -10.17 8.72
CA ALA A 77 12.64 -10.76 8.21
C ALA A 77 11.89 -9.77 7.31
N GLU A 78 11.62 -10.17 6.07
CA GLU A 78 10.97 -9.34 5.07
C GLU A 78 9.52 -9.78 4.90
N HIS A 79 8.59 -8.84 5.08
CA HIS A 79 7.16 -9.08 4.91
C HIS A 79 6.78 -8.88 3.44
N LEU A 80 6.01 -9.82 2.86
CA LEU A 80 5.52 -9.70 1.48
C LEU A 80 4.00 -9.90 1.43
N PRO A 81 3.18 -8.85 1.22
CA PRO A 81 3.51 -7.42 1.23
C PRO A 81 3.89 -6.91 2.63
N PRO A 82 4.05 -5.60 2.89
CA PRO A 82 4.23 -5.08 4.24
C PRO A 82 3.11 -5.53 5.18
N ALA A 83 3.40 -5.65 6.47
CA ALA A 83 2.43 -6.13 7.46
C ALA A 83 1.13 -5.30 7.50
N ALA A 84 1.21 -3.98 7.23
CA ALA A 84 0.05 -3.09 7.15
C ALA A 84 -0.93 -3.46 6.02
N LEU A 85 -0.45 -4.19 5.01
CA LEU A 85 -1.23 -4.70 3.88
C LEU A 85 -1.61 -6.18 4.05
N GLY A 86 -1.45 -6.74 5.27
CA GLY A 86 -1.79 -8.12 5.58
C GLY A 86 -0.69 -9.13 5.22
N GLY A 87 0.50 -8.68 4.86
CA GLY A 87 1.60 -9.59 4.59
C GLY A 87 2.27 -10.14 5.85
N ARG A 88 2.93 -11.28 5.69
CA ARG A 88 3.71 -11.97 6.73
C ARG A 88 5.18 -12.10 6.32
N PRO A 89 6.10 -12.43 7.23
CA PRO A 89 7.47 -12.75 6.87
C PRO A 89 7.53 -13.92 5.87
N MET A 90 8.09 -13.68 4.68
CA MET A 90 8.18 -14.68 3.61
C MET A 90 9.62 -14.96 3.16
N THR A 91 10.54 -14.02 3.40
CA THR A 91 11.97 -14.18 3.09
C THR A 91 12.82 -13.36 4.06
N ARG A 92 14.14 -13.30 3.82
CA ARG A 92 15.04 -12.39 4.54
C ARG A 92 15.74 -11.45 3.57
N THR A 93 15.97 -10.22 4.01
CA THR A 93 16.84 -9.23 3.36
C THR A 93 17.90 -8.77 4.36
N CYS A 94 18.91 -8.04 3.92
CA CYS A 94 19.83 -7.40 4.86
C CYS A 94 19.17 -6.21 5.56
N ALA A 95 19.60 -5.89 6.78
CA ALA A 95 19.00 -4.82 7.58
C ALA A 95 18.94 -3.47 6.87
N ARG A 96 19.97 -3.13 6.09
CA ARG A 96 20.00 -1.88 5.31
C ARG A 96 18.89 -1.85 4.26
N CYS A 97 18.76 -2.89 3.43
CA CYS A 97 17.70 -2.96 2.42
C CYS A 97 16.31 -2.97 3.06
N ASN A 98 16.13 -3.70 4.17
CA ASN A 98 14.85 -3.78 4.89
C ASN A 98 14.44 -2.39 5.41
N ASN A 99 15.32 -1.71 6.14
CA ASN A 99 15.03 -0.42 6.78
C ASN A 99 14.91 0.73 5.76
N ASP A 100 15.88 0.86 4.85
CA ASP A 100 15.95 2.02 3.95
C ASP A 100 14.89 1.96 2.85
N LEU A 101 14.43 0.76 2.45
CA LEU A 101 13.30 0.62 1.54
C LEU A 101 11.95 0.62 2.27
N GLY A 102 11.90 0.34 3.57
CA GLY A 102 10.66 0.45 4.36
C GLY A 102 10.02 1.85 4.29
N ARG A 103 10.81 2.89 4.03
CA ARG A 103 10.27 4.26 3.83
C ARG A 103 9.42 4.41 2.57
N VAL A 104 9.62 3.61 1.52
CA VAL A 104 8.78 3.67 0.31
C VAL A 104 7.51 2.82 0.44
N GLU A 105 7.55 1.76 1.26
CA GLU A 105 6.39 0.88 1.53
C GLU A 105 5.20 1.59 2.17
N ALA A 106 5.49 2.62 2.96
CA ALA A 106 4.45 3.48 3.53
C ALA A 106 3.57 4.09 2.43
N GLU A 107 4.14 4.52 1.29
CA GLU A 107 3.38 5.10 0.17
C GLU A 107 2.46 4.08 -0.48
N LEU A 108 2.87 2.80 -0.54
CA LEU A 108 2.02 1.73 -1.06
C LEU A 108 0.81 1.50 -0.17
N THR A 109 1.00 1.57 1.14
CA THR A 109 -0.08 1.47 2.12
C THR A 109 -1.04 2.66 1.98
N ASP A 110 -0.51 3.88 1.86
CA ASP A 110 -1.34 5.08 1.66
C ASP A 110 -2.07 5.07 0.33
N TRP A 111 -1.41 4.65 -0.74
CA TRP A 111 -2.05 4.49 -2.03
C TRP A 111 -3.17 3.45 -1.94
N ARG A 112 -2.95 2.30 -1.32
CA ARG A 112 -3.99 1.28 -1.19
C ARG A 112 -5.21 1.81 -0.44
N ASP A 113 -5.00 2.55 0.65
CA ASP A 113 -6.09 3.03 1.52
C ASP A 113 -6.71 4.36 1.07
N ASP A 114 -6.32 4.92 -0.09
CA ASP A 114 -6.67 6.27 -0.53
C ASP A 114 -6.41 7.33 0.57
N ALA A 115 -5.21 7.28 1.14
CA ALA A 115 -4.82 8.13 2.25
C ALA A 115 -3.92 9.29 1.82
N PHE A 116 -4.15 10.46 2.41
CA PHE A 116 -3.31 11.64 2.25
C PHE A 116 -2.32 11.80 3.41
N ARG A 117 -1.14 12.38 3.10
CA ARG A 117 -0.08 12.71 4.06
C ARG A 117 0.27 14.19 4.03
N HIS A 118 1.16 14.58 4.96
CA HIS A 118 1.63 15.96 5.15
C HIS A 118 0.45 16.92 5.28
N THR A 119 -0.54 16.46 6.03
CA THR A 119 -1.82 17.11 6.20
C THR A 119 -1.65 18.21 7.24
N THR A 120 -2.01 19.43 6.88
CA THR A 120 -2.05 20.57 7.80
C THR A 120 -3.37 21.29 7.66
N THR A 121 -3.89 21.76 8.79
CA THR A 121 -5.06 22.62 8.84
C THR A 121 -4.69 24.02 9.33
N THR A 122 -5.39 25.01 8.80
CA THR A 122 -5.33 26.42 9.23
C THR A 122 -6.75 26.95 9.33
N ALA A 123 -6.99 27.87 10.25
CA ALA A 123 -8.25 28.60 10.39
C ALA A 123 -7.94 30.06 10.71
N ASP A 124 -8.70 31.00 10.15
CA ASP A 124 -8.43 32.44 10.28
C ASP A 124 -8.38 32.93 11.73
N ALA A 125 -9.19 32.33 12.61
CA ALA A 125 -9.25 32.67 14.02
C ALA A 125 -8.09 32.09 14.86
N ILE A 126 -7.24 31.22 14.31
CA ILE A 126 -6.19 30.52 15.07
C ILE A 126 -4.85 30.62 14.36
N VAL A 127 -3.86 31.20 15.06
CA VAL A 127 -2.55 31.47 14.48
C VAL A 127 -1.77 30.16 14.21
N GLY A 128 -1.26 30.08 12.97
CA GLY A 128 -0.35 29.04 12.51
C GLY A 128 -1.04 27.75 12.07
N ALA A 129 -0.32 26.93 11.30
CA ALA A 129 -0.83 25.64 10.85
C ALA A 129 -0.69 24.57 11.94
N ARG A 130 -1.64 23.62 11.99
CA ARG A 130 -1.51 22.40 12.81
C ARG A 130 -1.42 21.18 11.93
N LYS A 131 -0.47 20.31 12.25
CA LYS A 131 -0.29 19.03 11.57
C LYS A 131 -1.41 18.08 11.98
N LEU A 132 -2.03 17.48 10.98
CA LEU A 132 -2.98 16.39 11.14
C LEU A 132 -2.26 15.05 10.93
N PRO A 133 -2.81 13.95 11.46
CA PRO A 133 -2.37 12.62 11.08
C PRO A 133 -2.87 12.30 9.65
N ARG A 134 -2.69 11.05 9.25
CA ARG A 134 -3.14 10.53 7.96
C ARG A 134 -4.64 10.78 7.77
N LEU A 135 -5.04 11.22 6.58
CA LEU A 135 -6.45 11.44 6.24
C LEU A 135 -6.90 10.40 5.22
N LEU A 136 -7.90 9.59 5.54
CA LEU A 136 -8.47 8.60 4.64
C LEU A 136 -9.60 9.22 3.82
N HIS A 137 -9.54 9.09 2.50
CA HIS A 137 -10.62 9.50 1.62
C HIS A 137 -11.63 8.38 1.46
N ARG A 138 -12.89 8.64 1.80
CA ARG A 138 -14.02 7.71 1.67
C ARG A 138 -15.18 8.39 0.96
N ARG A 139 -16.16 7.59 0.55
CA ARG A 139 -17.40 8.08 -0.07
C ARG A 139 -18.61 7.64 0.73
N THR A 140 -19.60 8.50 0.89
CA THR A 140 -20.92 8.13 1.40
C THR A 140 -21.75 7.44 0.32
N ALA A 141 -22.87 6.83 0.69
CA ALA A 141 -23.79 6.19 -0.25
C ALA A 141 -24.39 7.16 -1.28
N ASP A 142 -24.55 8.44 -0.91
CA ASP A 142 -25.01 9.52 -1.80
C ASP A 142 -23.87 10.17 -2.62
N GLY A 143 -22.66 9.59 -2.60
CA GLY A 143 -21.54 9.99 -3.45
C GLY A 143 -20.72 11.19 -2.96
N LYS A 144 -21.05 11.75 -1.78
CA LYS A 144 -20.22 12.79 -1.14
C LYS A 144 -18.91 12.18 -0.65
N PHE A 145 -17.87 13.00 -0.55
CA PHE A 145 -16.61 12.57 0.03
C PHE A 145 -16.61 12.80 1.55
N ALA A 146 -15.88 11.93 2.25
CA ALA A 146 -15.57 12.06 3.67
C ALA A 146 -14.05 11.93 3.86
N LEU A 147 -13.49 12.77 4.73
CA LEU A 147 -12.10 12.68 5.16
C LEU A 147 -12.07 12.21 6.61
N ILE A 148 -11.46 11.05 6.84
CA ILE A 148 -11.37 10.44 8.18
C ILE A 148 -9.95 10.58 8.71
N ILE A 149 -9.84 11.09 9.93
CA ILE A 149 -8.59 11.23 10.65
C ILE A 149 -8.15 9.85 11.15
N ASP A 150 -7.06 9.33 10.60
CA ASP A 150 -6.46 8.04 10.97
C ASP A 150 -5.24 8.27 11.87
N GLY A 151 -5.51 8.31 13.18
CA GLY A 151 -4.51 8.48 14.23
C GLY A 151 -4.88 9.57 15.24
N PRO A 152 -4.03 9.75 16.27
CA PRO A 152 -4.26 10.78 17.28
C PRO A 152 -4.15 12.18 16.64
N MET A 153 -5.15 13.01 16.90
CA MET A 153 -5.15 14.43 16.53
C MET A 153 -4.57 15.28 17.66
N HIS A 154 -3.81 16.31 17.29
CA HIS A 154 -3.32 17.29 18.26
C HIS A 154 -4.49 18.12 18.81
N PRO A 155 -4.59 18.39 20.12
CA PRO A 155 -5.69 19.17 20.70
C PRO A 155 -5.93 20.51 20.00
N ASP A 156 -4.87 21.26 19.68
CA ASP A 156 -4.99 22.54 18.94
C ASP A 156 -5.56 22.45 17.52
N ALA A 157 -5.54 21.27 16.89
CA ALA A 157 -6.09 21.10 15.55
C ALA A 157 -7.62 20.95 15.58
N GLU A 158 -8.18 20.47 16.69
CA GLU A 158 -9.61 20.21 16.82
C GLU A 158 -10.47 21.49 16.71
N PRO A 159 -10.15 22.61 17.38
CA PRO A 159 -10.90 23.85 17.23
C PRO A 159 -10.85 24.43 15.81
N MET A 160 -9.72 24.26 15.10
CA MET A 160 -9.59 24.70 13.70
C MET A 160 -10.58 23.95 12.81
N LEU A 161 -10.64 22.64 13.00
CA LEU A 161 -11.51 21.75 12.26
C LEU A 161 -13.00 21.98 12.58
N LYS A 162 -13.34 22.22 13.86
CA LYS A 162 -14.71 22.52 14.29
C LYS A 162 -15.19 23.93 13.91
N GLY A 163 -14.31 24.79 13.43
CA GLY A 163 -14.65 26.13 12.96
C GLY A 163 -15.58 26.13 11.73
N PRO A 164 -16.21 27.27 11.41
CA PRO A 164 -17.09 27.40 10.25
C PRO A 164 -16.32 27.28 8.93
N GLU A 165 -15.07 27.75 8.90
CA GLU A 165 -14.18 27.73 7.75
C GLU A 165 -12.77 27.33 8.18
N PHE A 166 -12.12 26.49 7.37
CA PHE A 166 -10.73 26.09 7.53
C PHE A 166 -10.16 25.71 6.17
N ALA A 167 -8.84 25.78 6.04
CA ALA A 167 -8.13 25.25 4.88
C ALA A 167 -7.41 23.96 5.25
N LEU A 168 -7.35 23.02 4.29
CA LEU A 168 -6.56 21.80 4.38
C LEU A 168 -5.51 21.78 3.27
N GLN A 169 -4.26 21.65 3.67
CA GLN A 169 -3.19 21.26 2.76
C GLN A 169 -2.94 19.77 2.95
N MET A 170 -2.93 19.00 1.85
CA MET A 170 -2.74 17.56 1.87
C MET A 170 -1.98 17.10 0.64
N THR A 171 -1.19 16.04 0.78
CA THR A 171 -0.38 15.48 -0.31
C THR A 171 -0.86 14.05 -0.63
N PRO A 172 -1.24 13.75 -1.89
CA PRO A 172 -1.60 12.38 -2.28
C PRO A 172 -0.36 11.47 -2.30
N PRO A 173 -0.55 10.15 -2.23
CA PRO A 173 0.55 9.18 -2.37
C PRO A 173 1.30 9.37 -3.67
N ASN A 174 2.64 9.32 -3.61
CA ASN A 174 3.47 9.59 -4.78
C ASN A 174 3.60 8.34 -5.67
N PRO A 175 3.15 8.38 -6.95
CA PRO A 175 3.25 7.25 -7.88
C PRO A 175 4.63 6.67 -8.04
N ARG A 176 5.67 7.50 -8.03
CA ARG A 176 7.05 7.04 -8.14
C ARG A 176 7.44 6.13 -6.99
N LEU A 177 6.94 6.41 -5.79
CA LEU A 177 7.34 5.70 -4.58
C LEU A 177 6.46 4.47 -4.33
N TYR A 178 5.13 4.59 -4.44
CA TYR A 178 4.27 3.43 -4.22
C TYR A 178 4.45 2.37 -5.32
N LYS A 179 4.66 2.77 -6.58
CA LYS A 179 4.91 1.79 -7.64
C LYS A 179 6.27 1.09 -7.48
N LEU A 180 7.29 1.81 -7.00
CA LEU A 180 8.58 1.20 -6.67
C LEU A 180 8.47 0.21 -5.50
N ALA A 181 7.69 0.54 -4.47
CA ALA A 181 7.40 -0.39 -3.38
C ALA A 181 6.65 -1.64 -3.88
N ALA A 182 5.64 -1.47 -4.75
CA ALA A 182 4.95 -2.59 -5.38
C ALA A 182 5.91 -3.47 -6.19
N LEU A 183 6.80 -2.86 -6.98
CA LEU A 183 7.83 -3.56 -7.73
C LEU A 183 8.78 -4.35 -6.81
N LYS A 184 9.20 -3.77 -5.67
CA LYS A 184 10.01 -4.47 -4.66
C LYS A 184 9.32 -5.77 -4.24
N HIS A 185 8.06 -5.71 -3.81
CA HIS A 185 7.36 -6.90 -3.31
C HIS A 185 7.07 -7.91 -4.42
N ALA A 186 6.74 -7.46 -5.63
CA ALA A 186 6.58 -8.33 -6.79
C ALA A 186 7.90 -9.04 -7.14
N TYR A 187 9.02 -8.32 -7.14
CA TYR A 187 10.35 -8.90 -7.41
C TYR A 187 10.73 -9.96 -6.37
N LEU A 188 10.52 -9.67 -5.08
CA LEU A 188 10.79 -10.64 -4.02
C LEU A 188 9.87 -11.87 -4.13
N ALA A 189 8.59 -11.68 -4.46
CA ALA A 189 7.66 -12.78 -4.70
C ALA A 189 8.06 -13.61 -5.93
N ALA A 190 8.58 -12.99 -7.00
CA ALA A 190 9.12 -13.71 -8.15
C ALA A 190 10.36 -14.54 -7.78
N CYS A 191 11.27 -13.99 -6.95
CA CYS A 191 12.40 -14.77 -6.43
C CYS A 191 11.92 -15.99 -5.63
N LEU A 192 10.90 -15.81 -4.78
CA LEU A 192 10.31 -16.90 -3.99
C LEU A 192 9.69 -17.98 -4.86
N ASP A 193 8.92 -17.60 -5.88
CA ASP A 193 8.29 -18.53 -6.81
C ASP A 193 9.34 -19.33 -7.59
N LEU A 194 10.38 -18.66 -8.11
CA LEU A 194 11.50 -19.27 -8.81
C LEU A 194 12.44 -20.06 -7.90
N ARG A 195 12.31 -19.89 -6.57
CA ARG A 195 13.27 -20.38 -5.55
C ARG A 195 14.72 -20.05 -5.88
N ALA A 196 14.92 -18.91 -6.54
CA ALA A 196 16.23 -18.44 -6.97
C ALA A 196 16.26 -16.91 -6.91
N ILE A 197 17.46 -16.35 -6.79
CA ILE A 197 17.69 -14.92 -7.04
C ILE A 197 18.07 -14.80 -8.52
N PRO A 198 17.17 -14.32 -9.40
CA PRO A 198 17.39 -14.40 -10.83
C PRO A 198 18.57 -13.52 -11.28
N GLN A 199 19.38 -14.04 -12.17
CA GLN A 199 20.54 -13.36 -12.76
C GLN A 199 20.24 -13.04 -14.22
N THR A 200 19.26 -12.17 -14.42
CA THR A 200 18.83 -11.73 -15.75
C THR A 200 18.97 -10.22 -15.88
N PRO A 201 19.10 -9.68 -17.11
CA PRO A 201 19.17 -8.23 -17.31
C PRO A 201 18.01 -7.47 -16.66
N ARG A 202 16.80 -8.04 -16.68
CA ARG A 202 15.65 -7.41 -16.03
C ARG A 202 15.76 -7.44 -14.50
N ALA A 203 16.17 -8.55 -13.92
CA ALA A 203 16.38 -8.65 -12.48
C ALA A 203 17.48 -7.70 -12.00
N ASP A 204 18.56 -7.54 -12.77
CA ASP A 204 19.64 -6.57 -12.50
C ASP A 204 19.13 -5.13 -12.54
N LEU A 205 18.32 -4.78 -13.54
CA LEU A 205 17.71 -3.45 -13.64
C LEU A 205 16.82 -3.14 -12.42
N ILE A 206 15.94 -4.08 -12.05
CA ILE A 206 15.07 -3.91 -10.88
C ILE A 206 15.90 -3.76 -9.60
N ARG A 207 16.92 -4.60 -9.40
CA ARG A 207 17.83 -4.46 -8.26
C ARG A 207 18.52 -3.09 -8.27
N SER A 208 19.02 -2.62 -9.41
CA SER A 208 19.64 -1.30 -9.56
C SER A 208 18.71 -0.18 -9.10
N ASP A 209 17.45 -0.19 -9.55
CA ASP A 209 16.43 0.79 -9.15
C ASP A 209 16.16 0.76 -7.63
N LEU A 210 16.07 -0.44 -7.06
CA LEU A 210 15.89 -0.63 -5.61
C LEU A 210 17.12 -0.16 -4.82
N LEU A 211 18.33 -0.42 -5.31
CA LEU A 211 19.57 0.04 -4.68
C LEU A 211 19.68 1.57 -4.74
N ALA A 212 19.34 2.18 -5.88
CA ALA A 212 19.33 3.63 -6.02
C ALA A 212 18.34 4.30 -5.06
N ALA A 213 17.17 3.67 -4.85
CA ALA A 213 16.19 4.14 -3.88
C ALA A 213 16.62 3.92 -2.42
N ARG A 214 17.29 2.80 -2.12
CA ARG A 214 17.91 2.52 -0.81
C ARG A 214 18.96 3.57 -0.48
N ASP A 215 19.83 3.88 -1.44
CA ASP A 215 21.00 4.73 -1.25
C ASP A 215 20.71 6.23 -1.34
N ALA A 216 19.50 6.62 -1.78
CA ALA A 216 19.09 8.01 -1.79
C ALA A 216 19.09 8.60 -0.37
N PRO A 217 19.55 9.85 -0.18
CA PRO A 217 19.63 10.49 1.14
C PRO A 217 18.26 10.85 1.73
N SER A 218 17.22 10.93 0.90
CA SER A 218 15.84 11.17 1.35
C SER A 218 14.83 10.70 0.31
N ARG A 219 13.56 10.55 0.71
CA ARG A 219 12.46 10.19 -0.20
C ARG A 219 12.34 11.11 -1.41
N LYS A 220 12.59 12.42 -1.22
CA LYS A 220 12.55 13.42 -2.30
C LYS A 220 13.67 13.26 -3.33
N LYS A 221 14.76 12.58 -2.96
CA LYS A 221 15.95 12.35 -3.80
C LYS A 221 16.00 10.95 -4.40
N ILE A 222 14.96 10.13 -4.18
CA ILE A 222 14.85 8.81 -4.83
C ILE A 222 14.67 9.05 -6.34
N PRO A 223 15.52 8.46 -7.21
CA PRO A 223 15.37 8.57 -8.66
C PRO A 223 14.09 7.87 -9.14
N ALA A 224 13.60 8.25 -10.31
CA ALA A 224 12.44 7.59 -10.91
C ALA A 224 12.89 6.25 -11.50
N SER A 225 12.16 5.18 -11.20
CA SER A 225 12.26 3.93 -11.97
C SER A 225 11.25 3.99 -13.10
N GLU A 226 11.73 4.06 -14.34
CA GLU A 226 10.85 4.04 -15.52
C GLU A 226 10.01 2.76 -15.57
N TYR A 227 10.64 1.63 -15.23
CA TYR A 227 9.98 0.32 -15.20
C TYR A 227 8.85 0.27 -14.16
N ALA A 228 9.11 0.72 -12.93
CA ALA A 228 8.06 0.80 -11.91
C ALA A 228 6.93 1.74 -12.35
N LEU A 229 7.25 2.86 -13.00
CA LEU A 229 6.26 3.84 -13.44
C LEU A 229 5.36 3.32 -14.57
N SER A 230 5.90 2.53 -15.51
CA SER A 230 5.13 1.94 -16.61
C SER A 230 4.19 0.82 -16.15
N MET A 231 4.46 0.22 -15.01
CA MET A 231 3.71 -0.94 -14.51
C MET A 231 2.28 -0.56 -14.10
N PRO A 232 1.23 -1.24 -14.62
CA PRO A 232 -0.11 -1.14 -14.06
C PRO A 232 -0.16 -1.80 -12.67
N ILE A 233 -1.02 -1.32 -11.79
CA ILE A 233 -1.23 -1.92 -10.46
C ILE A 233 -2.73 -2.00 -10.23
N MET A 234 -3.20 -3.19 -9.86
CA MET A 234 -4.58 -3.39 -9.43
C MET A 234 -4.65 -3.40 -7.91
N ARG A 235 -5.78 -2.96 -7.36
CA ARG A 235 -6.08 -3.09 -5.93
C ARG A 235 -7.52 -3.53 -5.75
N THR A 236 -7.78 -4.23 -4.65
CA THR A 236 -9.13 -4.47 -4.15
C THR A 236 -9.40 -3.50 -3.00
N TYR A 237 -10.69 -3.23 -2.76
CA TYR A 237 -11.15 -2.41 -1.63
C TYR A 237 -11.63 -3.30 -0.48
N GLU A 238 -11.22 -4.57 -0.49
CA GLU A 238 -11.56 -5.56 0.51
C GLU A 238 -10.45 -5.68 1.57
N GLN A 239 -10.79 -6.30 2.69
CA GLN A 239 -9.80 -6.68 3.70
C GLN A 239 -8.81 -7.72 3.11
N PRO A 240 -7.55 -7.74 3.58
CA PRO A 240 -6.61 -8.78 3.18
C PRO A 240 -7.20 -10.17 3.44
N ARG A 241 -7.19 -11.02 2.41
CA ARG A 241 -7.71 -12.39 2.43
C ARG A 241 -6.84 -13.29 1.59
N GLY A 242 -6.75 -14.56 1.98
CA GLY A 242 -5.95 -15.56 1.27
C GLY A 242 -4.44 -15.49 1.59
N PRO A 243 -3.58 -16.01 0.70
CA PRO A 243 -2.15 -16.13 0.95
C PRO A 243 -1.43 -14.77 0.88
N SER A 244 -0.30 -14.68 1.59
CA SER A 244 0.54 -13.47 1.64
C SER A 244 1.04 -13.07 0.25
N ALA A 245 1.40 -14.05 -0.58
CA ALA A 245 1.72 -13.88 -1.98
C ALA A 245 1.15 -15.07 -2.78
N ALA A 246 0.62 -14.80 -3.97
CA ALA A 246 0.14 -15.82 -4.89
C ALA A 246 0.44 -15.44 -6.34
N LEU A 247 0.65 -16.44 -7.18
CA LEU A 247 0.65 -16.27 -8.62
C LEU A 247 -0.78 -16.42 -9.15
N GLY A 248 -1.14 -15.55 -10.08
CA GLY A 248 -2.33 -15.69 -10.89
C GLY A 248 -2.13 -15.07 -12.27
N TYR A 249 -3.21 -15.00 -13.03
CA TYR A 249 -3.21 -14.35 -14.33
C TYR A 249 -4.46 -13.50 -14.55
N VAL A 250 -4.32 -12.54 -15.47
CA VAL A 250 -5.44 -11.77 -16.04
C VAL A 250 -5.57 -12.18 -17.51
N PRO A 251 -6.78 -12.56 -17.97
CA PRO A 251 -7.00 -12.89 -19.37
C PRO A 251 -6.93 -11.63 -20.23
N ARG A 252 -6.24 -11.73 -21.35
CA ARG A 252 -6.16 -10.70 -22.38
C ARG A 252 -7.23 -10.93 -23.45
N SER A 253 -7.60 -9.87 -24.15
CA SER A 253 -8.59 -9.92 -25.23
C SER A 253 -8.14 -10.75 -26.44
N ASP A 254 -6.84 -10.98 -26.60
CA ASP A 254 -6.24 -11.84 -27.62
C ASP A 254 -6.19 -13.33 -27.22
N GLY A 255 -6.78 -13.68 -26.08
CA GLY A 255 -6.81 -15.05 -25.56
C GLY A 255 -5.55 -15.47 -24.80
N LEU A 256 -4.53 -14.61 -24.69
CA LEU A 256 -3.34 -14.88 -23.89
C LEU A 256 -3.59 -14.57 -22.40
N ALA A 257 -2.76 -15.14 -21.54
CA ALA A 257 -2.75 -14.83 -20.12
C ALA A 257 -1.55 -13.91 -19.81
N GLU A 258 -1.80 -12.80 -19.11
CA GLU A 258 -0.73 -12.03 -18.49
C GLU A 258 -0.53 -12.53 -17.07
N TRP A 259 0.71 -12.78 -16.66
CA TRP A 259 1.04 -13.25 -15.31
C TRP A 259 1.11 -12.10 -14.32
N TRP A 260 0.56 -12.32 -13.14
CA TRP A 260 0.47 -11.34 -12.07
C TRP A 260 0.73 -11.98 -10.71
N ILE A 261 1.24 -11.17 -9.78
CA ILE A 261 1.47 -11.52 -8.39
C ILE A 261 0.42 -10.80 -7.55
N SER A 262 -0.42 -11.58 -6.86
CA SER A 262 -1.32 -11.09 -5.83
C SER A 262 -0.59 -11.01 -4.50
N LEU A 263 -0.75 -9.88 -3.80
CA LEU A 263 -0.16 -9.56 -2.52
C LEU A 263 -1.28 -9.45 -1.47
N ALA A 264 -1.39 -10.47 -0.62
CA ALA A 264 -2.41 -10.60 0.43
C ALA A 264 -3.86 -10.40 -0.06
N GLY A 265 -4.14 -10.67 -1.35
CA GLY A 265 -5.46 -10.44 -1.95
C GLY A 265 -5.89 -8.98 -2.05
N THR A 266 -5.00 -8.02 -1.77
CA THR A 266 -5.32 -6.58 -1.74
C THR A 266 -4.73 -5.80 -2.90
N ILE A 267 -3.58 -6.23 -3.40
CA ILE A 267 -2.87 -5.58 -4.51
C ILE A 267 -2.43 -6.67 -5.47
N ALA A 268 -2.56 -6.42 -6.77
CA ALA A 268 -1.96 -7.27 -7.77
C ALA A 268 -1.01 -6.46 -8.66
N VAL A 269 0.15 -7.04 -8.91
CA VAL A 269 1.26 -6.43 -9.65
C VAL A 269 1.67 -7.38 -10.78
N PRO A 270 1.93 -6.91 -12.02
CA PRO A 270 2.39 -7.77 -13.10
C PRO A 270 3.66 -8.53 -12.71
N TRP A 271 3.83 -9.73 -13.27
CA TRP A 271 5.05 -10.49 -13.11
C TRP A 271 6.26 -9.66 -13.59
N PRO A 272 7.26 -9.40 -12.74
CA PRO A 272 8.28 -8.39 -13.03
C PRO A 272 9.44 -8.91 -13.89
N LEU A 273 9.47 -10.21 -14.23
CA LEU A 273 10.57 -10.87 -14.93
C LEU A 273 10.09 -11.52 -16.24
N PRO A 274 9.84 -10.75 -17.31
CA PRO A 274 9.48 -11.28 -18.63
C PRO A 274 10.51 -12.28 -19.21
N ASP A 275 11.76 -12.20 -18.78
CA ASP A 275 12.87 -13.07 -19.17
C ASP A 275 13.02 -14.31 -18.26
N SER A 276 12.13 -14.50 -17.29
CA SER A 276 12.07 -15.67 -16.41
C SER A 276 10.62 -15.93 -16.06
N PRO A 277 9.88 -16.70 -16.89
CA PRO A 277 8.46 -16.95 -16.65
C PRO A 277 8.25 -17.66 -15.30
N PRO A 278 7.05 -17.55 -14.71
CA PRO A 278 6.75 -18.26 -13.46
C PRO A 278 6.96 -19.77 -13.59
N VAL A 279 7.23 -20.43 -12.46
CA VAL A 279 7.40 -21.89 -12.45
C VAL A 279 6.07 -22.57 -12.86
N GLY A 280 6.16 -23.64 -13.65
CA GLY A 280 5.02 -24.47 -14.04
C GLY A 280 4.48 -25.33 -12.91
#